data_AF-A0A2E8ZS50-F1
#
_entry.id   AF-A0A2E8ZS50-F1
#
_cell.length_a   1.000
_cell.length_b   1.000
_cell.length_c   1.000
_cell.angle_alpha   90.00
_cell.angle_beta   90.00
_cell.angle_gamma   90.00
#
_symmetry.space_group_name_H-M   'P 1'
#
loop_
_entity.id
_entity.type
_entity.pdbx_description
1 polymer ?
#
loop_
_entity_poly.entity_id
_entity_poly.type
_entity_poly.pdbx_seq_one_letter_code
_entity_poly.pdbx_strand_id
1 'polypeptide(L)' 'MIDIRKGLDLPITGNPEQVITDGPAVTQVAVLGPDYVGMKPTMAVQEGDRVKKGQVLFTDKKTEGVQYTSPGAGVVKA' A
#
# COMPACT_ATOMS: atom_id res chain seq x y z
N MET A 1 -18.09 13.11 29.13
CA MET A 1 -17.52 11.87 29.71
C MET A 1 -16.14 11.73 29.10
N ILE A 2 -15.06 11.70 29.90
CA ILE A 2 -13.68 11.65 29.41
C ILE A 2 -13.21 10.19 29.47
N ASP A 3 -12.80 9.63 28.34
CA ASP A 3 -12.22 8.28 28.26
C ASP A 3 -10.75 8.32 28.69
N ILE A 4 -10.46 7.78 29.88
CA ILE A 4 -9.09 7.64 30.37
C ILE A 4 -8.58 6.25 29.95
N ARG A 5 -7.67 6.21 28.97
CA ARG A 5 -6.97 4.99 28.55
C ARG A 5 -5.64 4.90 29.30
N LYS A 6 -5.40 3.82 30.05
CA LYS A 6 -4.10 3.53 30.71
C LYS A 6 -3.07 3.10 29.66
N GLY A 7 -2.55 4.05 28.90
CA GLY A 7 -1.41 3.86 27.98
C GLY A 7 -0.08 4.18 28.67
N LEU A 8 1.01 3.63 28.14
CA LEU A 8 2.37 4.01 28.49
C LEU A 8 2.92 4.91 27.38
N ASP A 9 3.45 6.07 27.74
CA ASP A 9 4.17 6.93 26.79
C ASP A 9 5.50 6.27 26.43
N LEU A 10 5.72 6.00 25.14
CA LEU A 10 6.96 5.41 24.64
C LEU A 10 8.00 6.53 24.40
N PRO A 11 9.13 6.57 25.13
CA PRO A 11 10.14 7.61 24.98
C PRO A 11 11.04 7.33 23.78
N ILE A 12 10.53 7.60 22.57
CA ILE A 12 11.27 7.40 21.32
C ILE A 12 11.77 8.77 20.81
N THR A 13 13.05 8.83 20.44
CA THR A 13 13.66 10.02 19.82
C THR A 13 13.50 10.00 18.30
N GLY A 14 13.62 11.16 17.64
CA GLY A 14 13.49 11.26 16.18
C GLY A 14 12.09 11.64 15.68
N ASN A 15 11.31 12.36 16.49
CA ASN A 15 10.02 12.90 16.04
C ASN A 15 10.20 13.79 14.81
N PRO A 16 9.34 13.65 13.78
CA PRO A 16 9.41 14.48 12.59
C PRO A 16 8.94 15.91 12.90
N GLU A 17 9.53 16.87 12.21
CA GLU A 17 9.02 18.23 12.17
C GLU A 17 7.61 18.23 11.56
N GLN A 18 6.67 18.97 12.16
CA GLN A 18 5.28 19.03 11.73
C GLN A 18 5.08 20.02 10.56
N VAL A 19 5.89 19.86 9.52
CA VAL A 19 5.90 20.68 8.31
C VAL A 19 5.95 19.75 7.10
N ILE A 20 5.16 20.08 6.06
CA ILE A 20 5.12 19.31 4.81
C ILE A 20 6.14 19.90 3.84
N THR A 21 7.03 19.05 3.34
CA THR A 21 7.99 19.37 2.28
C THR A 21 7.92 18.34 1.17
N ASP A 22 8.34 18.70 -0.03
CA ASP A 22 8.46 17.73 -1.12
C ASP A 22 9.50 16.65 -0.77
N GLY A 23 9.14 15.40 -0.98
CA GLY A 23 10.05 14.26 -0.85
C GLY A 23 10.90 14.06 -2.11
N PRO A 24 11.85 13.11 -2.08
CA PRO A 24 12.58 12.69 -3.26
C PRO A 24 11.63 12.20 -4.37
N ALA A 25 12.07 12.32 -5.62
CA ALA A 25 11.31 11.82 -6.77
C ALA A 25 11.14 10.29 -6.70
N VAL A 26 9.90 9.82 -6.75
CA VAL A 26 9.56 8.38 -6.73
C VAL A 26 9.40 7.88 -8.17
N THR A 27 10.13 6.82 -8.52
CA THR A 27 10.13 6.24 -9.87
C THR A 27 9.46 4.87 -9.94
N GLN A 28 9.26 4.22 -8.80
CA GLN A 28 8.68 2.88 -8.70
C GLN A 28 7.75 2.82 -7.49
N VAL A 29 6.70 2.02 -7.63
CA VAL A 29 5.65 1.83 -6.62
C VAL A 29 5.23 0.37 -6.63
N ALA A 30 4.82 -0.15 -5.47
CA ALA A 30 4.39 -1.53 -5.31
C ALA A 30 3.17 -1.61 -4.38
N VAL A 31 2.40 -2.69 -4.55
CA VAL A 31 1.36 -3.11 -3.61
C VAL A 31 1.88 -4.37 -2.93
N LEU A 32 1.95 -4.36 -1.60
CA LEU A 32 2.51 -5.46 -0.82
C LEU A 32 1.42 -6.45 -0.43
N GLY A 33 1.50 -7.67 -0.97
CA GLY A 33 0.57 -8.74 -0.62
C GLY A 33 0.48 -9.03 0.89
N PRO A 34 1.59 -9.07 1.64
CA PRO A 34 1.57 -9.35 3.08
C PRO A 34 0.79 -8.34 3.94
N ASP A 35 0.53 -7.13 3.45
CA ASP A 35 -0.24 -6.11 4.17
C ASP A 35 -1.72 -6.52 4.31
N TYR A 36 -2.18 -7.47 3.50
CA TYR A 36 -3.56 -7.94 3.48
C TYR A 36 -3.68 -9.29 4.19
N VAL A 37 -4.13 -9.25 5.45
CA VAL A 37 -4.22 -10.43 6.31
C VAL A 37 -5.05 -11.54 5.66
N GLY A 38 -4.41 -12.69 5.46
CA GLY A 38 -5.06 -13.89 4.96
C GLY A 38 -5.30 -13.91 3.45
N MET A 39 -4.96 -12.85 2.71
CA MET A 39 -5.21 -12.70 1.27
C MET A 39 -4.53 -13.79 0.43
N LYS A 40 -5.22 -14.25 -0.63
CA LYS A 40 -4.65 -15.14 -1.65
C LYS A 40 -4.77 -14.48 -3.03
N PRO A 41 -3.67 -14.00 -3.63
CA PRO A 41 -3.74 -13.22 -4.84
C PRO A 41 -4.06 -14.09 -6.07
N THR A 42 -4.89 -13.55 -6.95
CA THR A 42 -5.05 -13.99 -8.35
C THR A 42 -4.53 -12.87 -9.24
N MET A 43 -3.42 -13.11 -9.92
CA MET A 43 -2.79 -12.09 -10.77
C MET A 43 -3.65 -11.81 -12.00
N ALA A 44 -3.86 -10.54 -12.29
CA ALA A 44 -4.51 -10.04 -13.52
C ALA A 44 -3.50 -9.44 -14.51
N VAL A 45 -2.24 -9.32 -14.09
CA VAL A 45 -1.12 -8.79 -14.87
C VAL A 45 0.11 -9.67 -14.70
N GLN A 46 1.06 -9.53 -15.60
CA GLN A 46 2.37 -10.19 -15.59
C GLN A 46 3.49 -9.16 -15.79
N GLU A 47 4.74 -9.59 -15.54
CA GLU A 47 5.90 -8.75 -15.83
C GLU A 47 5.92 -8.30 -17.29
N GLY A 48 6.27 -7.03 -17.51
CA GLY A 48 6.28 -6.40 -18.83
C GLY A 48 4.93 -5.80 -19.25
N ASP A 49 3.83 -6.09 -18.55
CA ASP A 49 2.53 -5.47 -18.86
C ASP A 49 2.53 -3.97 -18.59
N ARG A 50 1.89 -3.22 -19.49
CA ARG A 50 1.58 -1.81 -19.28
C ARG A 50 0.30 -1.68 -18.46
N VAL A 51 0.38 -0.92 -17.38
CA VAL A 51 -0.74 -0.67 -16.47
C VAL A 51 -1.10 0.82 -16.43
N LYS A 52 -2.40 1.10 -16.35
CA LYS A 52 -2.92 2.44 -16.05
C LYS A 52 -3.09 2.60 -14.53
N LYS A 53 -3.10 3.85 -14.07
CA LYS A 53 -3.53 4.15 -12.69
C LYS A 53 -4.96 3.65 -12.49
N GLY A 54 -5.19 2.89 -11.42
CA GLY A 54 -6.48 2.26 -11.12
C GLY A 54 -6.76 0.96 -11.88
N GLN A 55 -5.84 0.48 -12.73
CA GLN A 55 -5.97 -0.84 -13.36
C GLN A 55 -5.75 -1.95 -12.33
N VAL A 56 -6.55 -3.03 -12.41
CA VAL A 56 -6.43 -4.19 -11.52
C VAL A 56 -5.09 -4.89 -11.73
N LEU A 57 -4.36 -5.10 -10.64
CA LEU A 57 -3.14 -5.90 -10.59
C LEU A 57 -3.43 -7.33 -10.18
N PHE A 58 -4.24 -7.51 -9.13
CA PHE A 58 -4.68 -8.81 -8.65
C PHE A 58 -5.98 -8.71 -7.84
N THR A 59 -6.62 -9.85 -7.61
CA THR A 59 -7.82 -9.99 -6.75
C THR A 59 -7.55 -10.96 -5.61
N ASP A 60 -8.37 -10.94 -4.55
CA ASP A 60 -8.29 -11.91 -3.47
C ASP A 60 -9.28 -13.07 -3.67
N LYS A 61 -8.77 -14.30 -3.76
CA LYS A 61 -9.62 -15.51 -3.86
C LYS A 61 -10.49 -15.75 -2.63
N LYS A 62 -10.07 -15.26 -1.46
CA LYS A 62 -10.82 -15.46 -0.22
C LYS A 62 -11.85 -14.37 0.06
N THR A 63 -11.70 -13.23 -0.62
CA THR A 63 -12.57 -12.07 -0.42
C THR A 63 -13.10 -11.64 -1.79
N GLU A 64 -14.14 -12.34 -2.25
CA GLU A 64 -14.75 -12.08 -3.56
C GLU A 64 -15.14 -10.61 -3.73
N GLY A 65 -14.90 -10.10 -4.93
CA GLY A 65 -15.17 -8.70 -5.29
C GLY A 65 -14.05 -7.72 -4.96
N VAL A 66 -13.09 -8.09 -4.11
CA VAL A 66 -11.96 -7.20 -3.78
C VAL A 66 -10.93 -7.20 -4.91
N GLN A 67 -10.62 -5.99 -5.38
CA GLN A 67 -9.68 -5.73 -6.45
C GLN A 67 -8.57 -4.80 -5.95
N TYR A 68 -7.32 -5.20 -6.18
CA TYR A 68 -6.14 -4.40 -5.86
C TYR A 68 -5.63 -3.76 -7.14
N THR A 69 -5.52 -2.45 -7.14
CA THR A 69 -5.27 -1.66 -8.35
C THR A 69 -3.94 -0.92 -8.29
N SER A 70 -3.43 -0.56 -9.47
CA SER A 70 -2.16 0.12 -9.61
C SER A 70 -2.23 1.57 -9.08
N PRO A 71 -1.35 1.96 -8.15
CA PRO A 71 -1.28 3.34 -7.66
C PRO A 71 -0.70 4.31 -8.70
N GLY A 72 0.00 3.80 -9.71
CA GLY A 72 0.60 4.58 -10.80
C GLY A 72 0.33 4.00 -12.20
N ALA A 73 0.68 4.75 -13.24
CA ALA A 73 0.75 4.23 -14.60
C ALA A 73 2.20 3.87 -14.94
N GLY A 74 2.41 2.77 -15.66
CA GLY A 74 3.78 2.31 -15.96
C GLY A 74 3.84 0.91 -16.53
N VAL A 75 4.97 0.25 -16.31
CA VAL A 75 5.23 -1.14 -16.71
C VAL A 75 5.49 -1.96 -15.46
N VAL A 76 4.85 -3.13 -15.35
CA VAL A 76 5.09 -4.08 -14.26
C VAL A 76 6.52 -4.62 -14.36
N LYS A 77 7.29 -4.49 -13.29
CA LYS A 77 8.67 -4.97 -13.15
C LYS A 77 8.81 -5.70 -11.82
N ALA A 78 9.73 -6.67 -11.76
CA ALA A 78 10.17 -7.31 -10.53
C ALA A 78 11.00 -6.35 -9.66
#